data_AF-A0A848VC62-F1
#
_entry.id   AF-A0A848VC62-F1
#
_cell.length_a   1.000
_cell.length_b   1.000
_cell.length_c   1.000
_cell.angle_alpha   90.00
_cell.angle_beta   90.00
_cell.angle_gamma   90.00
#
_symmetry.space_group_name_H-M   'P 1'
#
loop_
_entity.id
_entity.type
_entity.pdbx_description
1 polymer ?
#
loop_
_entity_poly.entity_id
_entity_poly.type
_entity_poly.pdbx_seq_one_letter_code
_entity_poly.pdbx_strand_id
1 'polypeptide(L)'
;HGTIEKSSYPIANVKDTVGAGDTFHSAFLAALLRAGRDNESLLSVSQQQLGEAVDFACAAAAINVSRAGCSPPTQQEVESFIESTRR
;
A
#
# COMPACT_ATOMS: atom_id res chain seq x y z
N HIS A 1 20.39 9.02 6.28
CA HIS A 1 19.63 8.13 5.39
C HIS A 1 18.92 7.11 6.27
N GLY A 2 17.59 7.08 6.24
CA GLY A 2 16.77 6.12 7.00
C GLY A 2 16.26 5.03 6.06
N THR A 3 16.17 3.81 6.57
CA THR A 3 15.57 2.67 5.87
C THR A 3 14.22 2.38 6.50
N ILE A 4 13.21 2.11 5.68
CA ILE A 4 11.89 1.66 6.12
C ILE A 4 11.70 0.24 5.59
N GLU A 5 11.47 -0.69 6.50
CA GLU A 5 11.23 -2.09 6.19
C GLU A 5 9.82 -2.47 6.66
N LYS A 6 9.06 -3.11 5.77
CA LYS A 6 7.73 -3.65 6.05
C LYS A 6 7.62 -5.02 5.43
N SER A 7 7.08 -5.96 6.19
CA SER A 7 6.73 -7.29 5.67
C SER A 7 5.58 -7.16 4.67
N SER A 8 5.59 -8.01 3.65
CA SER A 8 4.43 -8.17 2.77
C SER A 8 3.27 -8.84 3.51
N TYR A 9 2.04 -8.58 3.06
CA TYR A 9 0.87 -9.33 3.54
C TYR A 9 0.82 -10.71 2.85
N PRO A 10 0.75 -11.81 3.62
CA PRO A 10 0.67 -13.14 3.04
C PRO A 10 -0.69 -13.34 2.36
N ILE A 11 -0.66 -13.90 1.16
CA ILE A 11 -1.87 -14.25 0.39
C ILE A 11 -1.89 -15.75 0.21
N ALA A 12 -2.92 -16.40 0.75
CA ALA A 12 -3.04 -17.87 0.73
C ALA A 12 -3.15 -18.44 -0.69
N ASN A 13 -3.73 -17.69 -1.63
CA ASN A 13 -3.87 -18.09 -3.02
C ASN A 13 -3.56 -16.91 -3.95
N VAL A 14 -2.31 -16.83 -4.40
CA VAL A 14 -1.88 -15.87 -5.43
C VAL A 14 -2.48 -16.32 -6.76
N LYS A 15 -3.25 -15.43 -7.41
CA LYS A 15 -3.90 -15.71 -8.69
C LYS A 15 -3.09 -15.17 -9.88
N ASP A 16 -2.62 -13.93 -9.79
CA ASP A 16 -1.88 -13.25 -10.85
C ASP A 16 -0.97 -12.19 -10.21
N THR A 17 0.12 -11.80 -10.85
CA THR A 17 1.03 -10.73 -10.38
C THR A 17 1.03 -9.52 -11.29
N VAL A 18 0.32 -9.55 -12.42
CA VAL A 18 0.20 -8.42 -13.34
C VAL A 18 -0.37 -7.21 -12.61
N GLY A 19 0.31 -6.07 -12.74
CA GLY A 19 -0.09 -4.81 -12.12
C GLY A 19 0.17 -4.69 -10.61
N ALA A 20 0.79 -5.69 -9.97
CA ALA A 20 1.08 -5.62 -8.53
C ALA A 20 2.05 -4.48 -8.18
N GLY A 21 3.08 -4.26 -9.01
CA GLY A 21 4.04 -3.16 -8.85
C GLY A 21 3.39 -1.78 -9.05
N ASP A 22 2.57 -1.63 -10.09
CA ASP A 22 1.84 -0.38 -10.34
C ASP A 22 0.81 -0.10 -9.25
N THR A 23 0.14 -1.15 -8.75
CA THR A 23 -0.78 -1.06 -7.60
C THR A 23 -0.04 -0.61 -6.35
N PHE A 24 1.12 -1.20 -6.06
CA PHE A 24 1.96 -0.77 -4.95
C PHE A 24 2.34 0.71 -5.09
N HIS A 25 2.87 1.10 -6.25
CA HIS A 25 3.39 2.43 -6.47
C HIS A 25 2.28 3.51 -6.40
N SER A 26 1.15 3.26 -7.05
CA SER A 26 -0.01 4.16 -7.01
C SER A 26 -0.62 4.27 -5.61
N ALA A 27 -0.75 3.15 -4.89
CA ALA A 27 -1.25 3.14 -3.52
C ALA A 27 -0.29 3.86 -2.55
N PHE A 28 1.02 3.71 -2.74
CA PHE A 28 2.05 4.42 -1.96
C PHE A 28 1.93 5.94 -2.15
N LEU A 29 1.89 6.41 -3.40
CA LEU A 29 1.72 7.83 -3.70
C LEU A 29 0.38 8.36 -3.18
N ALA A 30 -0.70 7.60 -3.35
CA ALA A 30 -2.01 7.97 -2.82
C ALA A 30 -1.98 8.11 -1.28
N ALA A 31 -1.29 7.23 -0.57
CA ALA A 31 -1.13 7.32 0.88
C ALA A 31 -0.32 8.54 1.31
N LEU A 32 0.77 8.85 0.60
CA LEU A 32 1.57 10.07 0.86
C LEU A 32 0.77 11.35 0.61
N LEU A 33 0.01 11.42 -0.47
CA LEU A 33 -0.84 12.58 -0.78
C LEU A 33 -1.99 12.78 0.22
N ARG A 34 -2.43 11.71 0.90
CA ARG A 34 -3.37 11.83 2.02
C ARG A 34 -2.69 12.35 3.29
N ALA A 35 -1.43 11.94 3.51
CA ALA A 35 -0.64 12.37 4.67
C ALA A 35 -0.10 13.81 4.54
N GLY A 36 0.19 14.27 3.31
CA GLY A 36 0.64 15.63 2.99
C GLY A 36 -0.22 16.23 1.87
N ARG A 37 -0.90 17.34 2.18
CA ARG A 37 -1.93 17.95 1.31
C ARG A 37 -1.38 18.88 0.22
N ASP A 38 -0.09 19.20 0.30
CA ASP A 38 0.61 20.15 -0.58
C ASP A 38 2.09 19.75 -0.75
N ASN A 39 2.78 20.42 -1.67
CA ASN A 39 4.18 20.12 -1.97
C ASN A 39 5.11 20.32 -0.76
N GLU A 40 4.83 21.31 0.10
CA GLU A 40 5.64 21.60 1.28
C GLU A 40 5.51 20.51 2.35
N SER A 41 4.30 20.02 2.59
CA SER A 41 4.08 18.91 3.52
C SER A 41 4.66 17.58 3.03
N LEU A 42 4.74 17.37 1.72
CA LEU A 42 5.45 16.20 1.15
C LEU A 42 6.96 16.23 1.41
N LEU A 43 7.56 17.41 1.54
CA LEU A 43 9.00 17.55 1.88
C LEU A 43 9.29 17.24 3.36
N SER A 44 8.27 17.22 4.22
CA SER A 44 8.38 17.02 5.66
C SER A 44 7.73 15.73 6.16
N VAL A 45 7.46 14.77 5.26
CA VAL A 45 6.88 13.47 5.62
C VAL A 45 7.82 12.74 6.59
N SER A 46 7.28 12.40 7.76
CA SER A 46 7.99 11.65 8.79
C SER A 46 8.25 10.20 8.36
N GLN A 47 9.25 9.55 8.97
CA GLN A 47 9.48 8.11 8.77
C GLN A 47 8.27 7.26 9.15
N GLN A 48 7.47 7.69 10.12
CA GLN A 48 6.22 7.00 10.48
C GLN A 48 5.22 7.05 9.33
N GLN A 49 4.95 8.24 8.77
CA GLN A 49 4.03 8.40 7.65
C GLN A 49 4.50 7.64 6.40
N LEU A 50 5.81 7.64 6.13
CA LEU A 50 6.38 6.79 5.07
C LEU A 50 6.14 5.30 5.36
N GLY A 51 6.33 4.86 6.61
CA GLY A 51 6.06 3.48 7.02
C GLY A 51 4.59 3.08 6.85
N GLU A 52 3.67 3.97 7.19
CA GLU A 52 2.23 3.78 6.99
C GLU A 52 1.87 3.73 5.50
N ALA A 53 2.50 4.57 4.67
CA ALA A 53 2.32 4.55 3.22
C ALA A 53 2.84 3.24 2.59
N VAL A 54 4.00 2.73 3.03
CA VAL A 54 4.54 1.44 2.57
C VAL A 54 3.63 0.29 3.01
N ASP A 55 3.13 0.30 4.25
CA ASP A 55 2.19 -0.71 4.75
C ASP A 55 0.90 -0.75 3.91
N PHE A 56 0.32 0.41 3.62
CA PHE A 56 -0.86 0.56 2.75
C PHE A 56 -0.60 0.04 1.33
N ALA A 57 0.57 0.36 0.77
CA ALA A 57 0.96 -0.09 -0.56
C ALA A 57 1.17 -1.62 -0.64
N CYS A 58 1.80 -2.22 0.39
CA CYS A 58 1.94 -3.67 0.49
C CYS A 58 0.58 -4.37 0.56
N ALA A 59 -0.37 -3.84 1.35
CA ALA A 59 -1.72 -4.38 1.43
C ALA A 59 -2.46 -4.28 0.10
N ALA A 60 -2.36 -3.14 -0.60
CA ALA A 60 -2.99 -2.95 -1.90
C ALA A 60 -2.47 -3.95 -2.95
N ALA A 61 -1.14 -4.13 -3.00
CA ALA A 61 -0.51 -5.10 -3.90
C ALA A 61 -0.92 -6.53 -3.55
N ALA A 62 -0.99 -6.88 -2.26
CA ALA A 62 -1.43 -8.19 -1.79
C ALA A 62 -2.88 -8.50 -2.25
N ILE A 63 -3.79 -7.52 -2.19
CA ILE A 63 -5.14 -7.69 -2.70
C ILE A 63 -5.13 -7.87 -4.23
N ASN A 64 -4.36 -7.06 -4.98
CA ASN A 64 -4.26 -7.22 -6.43
C ASN A 64 -3.77 -8.62 -6.80
N VAL A 65 -2.74 -9.15 -6.13
CA VAL A 65 -2.22 -10.48 -6.45
C VAL A 65 -3.19 -11.63 -6.14
N SER A 66 -4.21 -11.38 -5.32
CA SER A 66 -5.29 -12.34 -5.04
C SER A 66 -6.38 -12.35 -6.12
N ARG A 67 -6.29 -11.48 -7.14
CA ARG A 67 -7.24 -11.28 -8.23
C ARG A 67 -6.59 -11.62 -9.57
N ALA A 68 -7.40 -11.84 -10.60
CA ALA A 68 -6.90 -12.10 -11.95
C ALA A 68 -6.68 -10.78 -12.71
N GLY A 69 -5.55 -10.66 -13.42
CA GLY A 69 -5.16 -9.45 -14.14
C GLY A 69 -4.81 -8.27 -13.24
N CYS A 70 -4.64 -7.09 -13.85
CA CYS A 70 -4.47 -5.84 -13.12
C CYS A 70 -5.83 -5.40 -12.55
N SER A 71 -6.05 -5.68 -11.25
CA SER A 71 -7.27 -5.34 -10.53
C SER A 71 -6.94 -4.66 -9.19
N PRO A 72 -6.48 -3.39 -9.23
CA PRO A 72 -6.16 -2.64 -8.02
C PRO A 72 -7.38 -2.52 -7.09
N PRO A 73 -7.21 -2.62 -5.77
CA PRO A 73 -8.29 -2.42 -4.82
C PRO A 73 -8.65 -0.93 -4.67
N THR A 74 -9.87 -0.70 -4.19
CA THR A 74 -10.29 0.59 -3.66
C THR A 74 -9.65 0.87 -2.30
N GLN A 75 -9.63 2.13 -1.87
CA GLN A 75 -9.11 2.50 -0.56
C GLN A 75 -9.79 1.75 0.59
N GLN A 76 -11.12 1.66 0.56
CA GLN A 76 -11.89 1.00 1.61
C GLN A 76 -11.58 -0.50 1.70
N GLU A 77 -11.31 -1.16 0.58
CA GLU A 77 -10.90 -2.56 0.57
C GLU A 77 -9.51 -2.74 1.22
N VAL A 78 -8.57 -1.83 0.98
CA VAL A 78 -7.24 -1.86 1.61
C VAL A 78 -7.35 -1.66 3.13
N GLU A 79 -8.12 -0.67 3.57
CA GLU A 79 -8.34 -0.39 4.99
C GLU A 79 -8.99 -1.58 5.70
N SER A 80 -10.05 -2.15 5.11
CA SER A 80 -10.73 -3.33 5.63
C SER A 80 -9.80 -4.55 5.72
N PHE A 81 -8.95 -4.73 4.71
CA PHE A 81 -7.97 -5.83 4.68
C PHE A 81 -6.92 -5.70 5.78
N ILE A 82 -6.36 -4.50 5.98
CA ILE A 82 -5.40 -4.22 7.06
C ILE A 82 -6.05 -4.43 8.43
N GLU A 83 -7.28 -3.96 8.63
CA GLU A 83 -8.00 -4.17 9.89
C GLU A 83 -8.25 -5.66 10.17
N SER A 84 -8.57 -6.44 9.14
CA SER A 84 -8.82 -7.88 9.29
C SER A 84 -7.57 -8.69 9.65
N THR A 85 -6.38 -8.22 9.26
CA THR A 85 -5.09 -8.89 9.46
C THR A 85 -4.40 -8.50 10.77
N ARG A 86 -4.89 -7.47 11.45
CA ARG A 86 -4.44 -7.06 12.79
C ARG A 86 -5.17 -7.78 13.93
N ARG A 87 -6.21 -8.57 13.61
CA ARG A 87 -6.96 -9.41 14.55
C ARG A 87 -6.34 -10.80 14.63
#